data_AF-A0A974PRJ1-F1
#
_entry.id   AF-A0A974PRJ1-F1
#
_cell.length_a   1.000
_cell.length_b   1.000
_cell.length_c   1.000
_cell.angle_alpha   90.00
_cell.angle_beta   90.00
_cell.angle_gamma   90.00
#
_symmetry.space_group_name_H-M   'P 1'
#
loop_
_entity.id
_entity.type
_entity.pdbx_description
1 polymer ?
#
loop_
_entity_poly.entity_id
_entity_poly.type
_entity_poly.pdbx_seq_one_letter_code
_entity_poly.pdbx_strand_id
1 'polypeptide(L)'
;MKFDEDFYLRQYTDVADAVLRGQYQSGLEHYKRHGHREGRQIFEGSTISLRHGAAFEQTEFATLRAIDRRMRPLRYHITPSRPAVANIFIPTLDKDVFFGGYIAFLNFLMRISLRGMKLRFILLEETSFKPADFDTFRADKLWQGAFDDAEFVNASKRDVFLSLNPSDVFISYSTWTTLDAAPLAERLKKKVIFFIQEYEPSFHCYDSFHFMSNSAYSVPHVAIFNSRALKDYFEVNRIGVFARPDPQFVTFEHAILSPLPRRVGKEPYRRSSSTRDRRRTPCGTCSRSASSRSEPVPAGAS
;
A
#
# COMPACT_ATOMS: atom_id res chain seq x y z
N MET A 1 -18.48 -9.36 -13.31
CA MET A 1 -18.04 -8.80 -14.60
C MET A 1 -18.78 -7.50 -14.82
N LYS A 2 -18.08 -6.36 -14.92
CA LYS A 2 -18.67 -5.05 -15.22
C LYS A 2 -18.62 -4.87 -16.74
N PHE A 3 -19.76 -4.81 -17.41
CA PHE A 3 -19.88 -4.65 -18.86
C PHE A 3 -20.72 -3.41 -19.14
N ASP A 4 -20.23 -2.54 -20.01
CA ASP A 4 -20.87 -1.30 -20.44
C ASP A 4 -21.31 -1.45 -21.90
N GLU A 5 -22.60 -1.66 -22.09
CA GLU A 5 -23.23 -1.88 -23.39
C GLU A 5 -23.05 -0.67 -24.32
N ASP A 6 -23.24 0.53 -23.78
CA ASP A 6 -23.18 1.75 -24.58
C ASP A 6 -21.76 2.04 -25.05
N PHE A 7 -20.76 1.84 -24.20
CA PHE A 7 -19.36 1.88 -24.62
C PHE A 7 -19.06 0.84 -25.69
N TYR A 8 -19.47 -0.41 -25.46
CA TYR A 8 -19.10 -1.53 -26.32
C TYR A 8 -19.63 -1.35 -27.75
N LEU A 9 -20.87 -0.89 -27.90
CA LEU A 9 -21.47 -0.63 -29.22
C LEU A 9 -20.93 0.64 -29.88
N ARG A 10 -20.54 1.67 -29.11
CA ARG A 10 -19.85 2.84 -29.65
C ARG A 10 -18.44 2.51 -30.16
N GLN A 11 -17.71 1.68 -29.42
CA GLN A 11 -16.33 1.31 -29.72
C GLN A 11 -16.24 0.30 -30.88
N TYR A 12 -17.19 -0.63 -30.96
CA TYR A 12 -17.20 -1.71 -31.94
C TYR A 12 -18.41 -1.58 -32.85
N THR A 13 -18.29 -0.71 -33.85
CA THR A 13 -19.37 -0.39 -34.80
C THR A 13 -19.81 -1.62 -35.61
N ASP A 14 -18.92 -2.58 -35.84
CA ASP A 14 -19.23 -3.87 -36.47
C ASP A 14 -20.22 -4.70 -35.63
N VAL A 15 -20.10 -4.64 -34.30
CA VAL A 15 -21.05 -5.29 -33.38
C VAL A 15 -22.35 -4.50 -33.29
N ALA A 16 -22.30 -3.16 -33.28
CA ALA A 16 -23.50 -2.33 -33.33
C ALA A 16 -24.36 -2.64 -34.58
N ASP A 17 -23.73 -2.75 -35.75
CA ASP A 17 -24.42 -3.13 -36.98
C ASP A 17 -24.98 -4.56 -36.93
N ALA A 18 -24.29 -5.48 -36.26
CA ALA A 18 -24.77 -6.85 -36.08
C ALA A 18 -25.97 -6.92 -35.12
N VAL A 19 -25.98 -6.11 -34.06
CA VAL A 19 -27.11 -5.97 -33.14
C VAL A 19 -28.31 -5.31 -33.82
N LEU A 20 -28.09 -4.24 -34.59
CA LEU A 20 -29.14 -3.58 -35.39
C LEU A 20 -29.77 -4.52 -36.43
N ARG A 21 -28.99 -5.44 -36.99
CA ARG A 21 -29.46 -6.49 -37.91
C ARG A 21 -30.06 -7.70 -37.20
N GLY A 22 -30.17 -7.68 -35.87
CA GLY A 22 -30.76 -8.76 -35.07
C GLY A 22 -29.91 -10.04 -35.00
N GLN A 23 -28.64 -9.98 -35.38
CA GLN A 23 -27.73 -11.14 -35.31
C GLN A 23 -27.29 -11.45 -33.87
N TYR A 24 -27.30 -10.43 -33.01
CA TYR A 24 -27.12 -10.53 -31.56
C TYR A 24 -28.18 -9.67 -30.86
N GLN A 25 -28.67 -10.10 -29.70
CA GLN A 25 -29.63 -9.38 -28.87
C GLN A 25 -28.99 -8.20 -28.13
N SER A 26 -27.66 -8.22 -27.95
CA SER A 26 -26.88 -7.18 -27.27
C SER A 26 -25.39 -7.32 -27.60
N GLY A 27 -24.62 -6.25 -27.41
CA GLY A 27 -23.16 -6.25 -27.38
C GLY A 27 -22.62 -7.22 -26.32
N LEU A 28 -23.29 -7.36 -25.17
CA LEU A 28 -22.93 -8.36 -24.16
C LEU A 28 -23.02 -9.79 -24.68
N GLU A 29 -24.06 -10.12 -25.45
CA GLU A 29 -24.20 -11.46 -26.06
C GLU A 29 -23.09 -11.73 -27.06
N HIS A 30 -22.79 -10.77 -27.93
CA HIS A 30 -21.65 -10.86 -28.84
C HIS A 30 -20.35 -11.10 -28.06
N TYR A 31 -20.11 -10.34 -26.98
CA TYR A 31 -18.89 -10.48 -26.18
C TYR A 31 -18.74 -11.87 -25.57
N LYS A 32 -19.82 -12.40 -24.98
CA LYS A 32 -19.83 -13.76 -24.40
C LYS A 32 -19.53 -14.83 -25.44
N ARG A 33 -20.02 -14.70 -26.67
CA ARG A 33 -19.80 -15.71 -27.73
C ARG A 33 -18.46 -15.56 -28.44
N HIS A 34 -18.04 -14.33 -28.71
CA HIS A 34 -16.90 -14.02 -29.59
C HIS A 34 -15.96 -12.99 -28.98
N GLY A 35 -16.47 -11.86 -28.49
CA GLY A 35 -15.64 -10.72 -28.10
C GLY A 35 -14.59 -10.99 -27.01
N HIS A 36 -14.81 -11.93 -26.09
CA HIS A 36 -13.79 -12.31 -25.10
C HIS A 36 -12.59 -13.04 -25.71
N ARG A 37 -12.80 -13.84 -26.77
CA ARG A 37 -11.71 -14.51 -27.52
C ARG A 37 -11.00 -13.55 -28.47
N GLU A 38 -11.71 -12.54 -28.93
CA GLU A 38 -11.18 -11.47 -29.78
C GLU A 38 -10.42 -10.40 -28.98
N GLY A 39 -10.38 -10.49 -27.65
CA GLY A 39 -9.68 -9.54 -26.79
C GLY A 39 -10.32 -8.15 -26.73
N ARG A 40 -11.64 -8.04 -26.99
CA ARG A 40 -12.36 -6.77 -27.00
C ARG A 40 -12.55 -6.20 -25.59
N GLN A 41 -12.46 -4.88 -25.46
CA GLN A 41 -12.65 -4.16 -24.19
C GLN A 41 -14.14 -4.01 -23.87
N ILE A 42 -14.51 -4.05 -22.60
CA ILE A 42 -15.92 -4.17 -22.17
C ILE A 42 -16.46 -2.97 -21.37
N PHE A 43 -15.66 -1.93 -21.18
CA PHE A 43 -16.09 -0.66 -20.59
C PHE A 43 -15.08 0.44 -20.91
N GLU A 44 -15.53 1.68 -20.83
CA GLU A 44 -14.70 2.87 -20.99
C GLU A 44 -13.80 3.04 -19.75
N GLY A 45 -12.77 2.20 -19.70
CA GLY A 45 -11.66 2.35 -18.78
C GLY A 45 -10.47 2.82 -19.59
N SER A 46 -9.93 3.99 -19.25
CA SER A 46 -8.50 4.25 -19.45
C SER A 46 -7.73 2.96 -19.15
N THR A 47 -6.73 2.62 -19.96
CA THR A 47 -5.83 1.46 -19.85
C THR A 47 -5.40 1.13 -18.41
N ILE A 48 -5.46 2.14 -17.53
CA ILE A 48 -5.56 2.08 -16.07
C ILE A 48 -6.43 0.89 -15.57
N SER A 49 -7.74 0.76 -15.81
CA SER A 49 -8.55 -0.28 -15.13
C SER A 49 -8.26 -1.73 -15.52
N LEU A 50 -7.77 -2.00 -16.74
CA LEU A 50 -7.48 -3.38 -17.18
C LEU A 50 -6.12 -3.89 -16.66
N ARG A 51 -5.15 -2.99 -16.43
CA ARG A 51 -3.91 -3.34 -15.71
C ARG A 51 -4.08 -3.29 -14.19
N HIS A 52 -4.95 -2.40 -13.70
CA HIS A 52 -5.13 -2.13 -12.27
C HIS A 52 -6.24 -2.92 -11.59
N GLY A 53 -7.07 -3.67 -12.33
CA GLY A 53 -7.88 -4.73 -11.71
C GLY A 53 -6.97 -5.64 -10.88
N ALA A 54 -5.78 -5.98 -11.38
CA ALA A 54 -4.80 -6.76 -10.62
C ALA A 54 -3.90 -5.94 -9.67
N ALA A 55 -3.70 -4.65 -9.93
CA ALA A 55 -2.84 -3.78 -9.10
C ALA A 55 -3.56 -3.16 -7.88
N PHE A 56 -4.89 -3.07 -7.91
CA PHE A 56 -5.72 -2.57 -6.81
C PHE A 56 -6.82 -3.54 -6.33
N GLU A 57 -7.24 -4.56 -7.11
CA GLU A 57 -7.86 -5.72 -6.44
C GLU A 57 -6.74 -6.48 -5.73
N GLN A 58 -7.04 -6.95 -4.52
CA GLN A 58 -6.20 -7.90 -3.78
C GLN A 58 -6.11 -9.27 -4.49
N THR A 59 -6.08 -9.33 -5.82
CA THR A 59 -6.05 -10.56 -6.61
C THR A 59 -4.66 -11.17 -6.68
N GLU A 60 -3.58 -10.41 -6.46
CA GLU A 60 -2.25 -11.00 -6.30
C GLU A 60 -2.21 -12.00 -5.13
N PHE A 61 -3.03 -11.84 -4.09
CA PHE A 61 -3.02 -12.70 -2.91
C PHE A 61 -4.15 -13.74 -2.83
N ALA A 62 -4.90 -13.94 -3.92
CA ALA A 62 -5.96 -14.94 -3.96
C ALA A 62 -5.46 -16.40 -3.81
N THR A 63 -4.13 -16.62 -3.78
CA THR A 63 -3.53 -17.96 -3.72
C THR A 63 -2.43 -18.05 -2.67
N LEU A 64 -2.35 -19.20 -1.99
CA LEU A 64 -1.27 -19.54 -1.05
C LEU A 64 0.13 -19.38 -1.67
N ARG A 65 0.26 -19.64 -2.98
CA ARG A 65 1.52 -19.48 -3.71
C ARG A 65 2.02 -18.04 -3.73
N ALA A 66 1.11 -17.07 -3.82
CA ALA A 66 1.50 -15.67 -3.83
C ALA A 66 1.94 -15.19 -2.45
N ILE A 67 1.25 -15.63 -1.38
CA ILE A 67 1.67 -15.38 0.00
C ILE A 67 3.04 -16.00 0.26
N ASP A 68 3.25 -17.27 -0.12
CA ASP A 68 4.53 -17.96 0.04
C ASP A 68 5.67 -17.23 -0.70
N ARG A 69 5.43 -16.81 -1.96
CA ARG A 69 6.37 -16.00 -2.73
C ARG A 69 6.69 -14.67 -2.05
N ARG A 70 5.67 -14.00 -1.50
CA ARG A 70 5.82 -12.70 -0.81
C ARG A 70 6.66 -12.84 0.45
N MET A 71 6.40 -13.88 1.24
CA MET A 71 7.05 -14.17 2.53
C MET A 71 8.45 -14.76 2.37
N ARG A 72 8.78 -15.30 1.20
CA ARG A 72 10.09 -15.88 0.91
C ARG A 72 11.19 -14.80 0.97
N PRO A 73 12.19 -14.96 1.85
CA PRO A 73 13.28 -13.99 1.98
C PRO A 73 14.09 -13.81 0.69
N LEU A 74 14.59 -12.60 0.47
CA LEU A 74 15.55 -12.30 -0.58
C LEU A 74 16.87 -13.01 -0.30
N ARG A 75 17.42 -13.64 -1.34
CA ARG A 75 18.71 -14.29 -1.27
C ARG A 75 19.82 -13.27 -1.53
N TYR A 76 20.93 -13.40 -0.82
CA TYR A 76 22.02 -12.44 -0.93
C TYR A 76 23.39 -13.07 -0.67
N HIS A 77 24.44 -12.40 -1.14
CA HIS A 77 25.84 -12.67 -0.84
C HIS A 77 26.51 -11.37 -0.40
N ILE A 78 27.45 -11.45 0.55
CA ILE A 78 28.25 -10.29 0.94
C ILE A 78 29.47 -10.23 0.03
N THR A 79 29.63 -9.11 -0.69
CA THR A 79 30.67 -8.88 -1.68
C THR A 79 31.35 -7.55 -1.36
N PRO A 80 32.39 -7.50 -0.53
CA PRO A 80 33.06 -6.24 -0.17
C PRO A 80 33.75 -5.53 -1.34
N SER A 81 34.05 -6.26 -2.42
CA SER A 81 34.77 -5.75 -3.60
C SER A 81 33.90 -4.94 -4.56
N ARG A 82 32.56 -5.07 -4.52
CA ARG A 82 31.68 -4.25 -5.37
C ARG A 82 31.52 -2.84 -4.78
N PRO A 83 31.25 -1.82 -5.61
CA PRO A 83 30.90 -0.49 -5.09
C PRO A 83 29.68 -0.53 -4.15
N ALA A 84 29.71 0.32 -3.13
CA ALA A 84 28.58 0.52 -2.23
C ALA A 84 27.47 1.34 -2.89
N VAL A 85 26.22 0.94 -2.66
CA VAL A 85 25.04 1.57 -3.23
C VAL A 85 23.95 1.78 -2.18
N ALA A 86 23.01 2.69 -2.47
CA ALA A 86 21.73 2.71 -1.80
C ALA A 86 20.76 1.75 -2.52
N ASN A 87 20.37 0.70 -1.81
CA ASN A 87 19.37 -0.27 -2.24
C ASN A 87 17.97 0.28 -2.04
N ILE A 88 17.26 0.52 -3.13
CA ILE A 88 15.94 1.14 -3.16
C ILE A 88 14.90 0.04 -3.40
N PHE A 89 14.13 -0.31 -2.36
CA PHE A 89 13.12 -1.35 -2.41
C PHE A 89 11.75 -0.76 -2.72
N ILE A 90 11.22 -1.11 -3.88
CA ILE A 90 9.98 -0.56 -4.42
C ILE A 90 9.07 -1.67 -4.97
N PRO A 91 7.74 -1.49 -4.92
CA PRO A 91 6.83 -2.49 -5.42
C PRO A 91 6.87 -2.57 -6.96
N THR A 92 6.72 -1.44 -7.64
CA THR A 92 6.70 -1.32 -9.11
C THR A 92 7.31 0.02 -9.58
N LEU A 93 7.57 0.17 -10.88
CA LEU A 93 7.94 1.43 -11.54
C LEU A 93 6.95 1.81 -12.66
N ASP A 94 5.73 1.27 -12.64
CA ASP A 94 4.71 1.62 -13.62
C ASP A 94 4.34 3.11 -13.51
N LYS A 95 4.49 3.85 -14.62
CA LYS A 95 4.20 5.29 -14.67
C LYS A 95 2.72 5.58 -14.43
N ASP A 96 1.85 4.61 -14.68
CA ASP A 96 0.40 4.75 -14.45
C ASP A 96 0.04 4.74 -12.96
N VAL A 97 0.92 4.26 -12.07
CA VAL A 97 0.75 4.31 -10.60
C VAL A 97 1.55 5.44 -9.93
N PHE A 98 2.23 6.30 -10.70
CA PHE A 98 3.00 7.41 -10.14
C PHE A 98 2.07 8.53 -9.67
N PHE A 99 1.53 8.35 -8.47
CA PHE A 99 0.81 9.39 -7.73
C PHE A 99 1.72 10.05 -6.69
N GLY A 100 1.16 10.98 -5.90
CA GLY A 100 1.91 11.91 -5.06
C GLY A 100 3.04 11.29 -4.21
N GLY A 101 2.83 10.11 -3.61
CA GLY A 101 3.85 9.40 -2.84
C GLY A 101 5.07 8.97 -3.67
N TYR A 102 4.85 8.39 -4.86
CA TYR A 102 5.91 8.00 -5.77
C TYR A 102 6.69 9.20 -6.30
N ILE A 103 5.99 10.28 -6.64
CA ILE A 103 6.63 11.52 -7.12
C ILE A 103 7.54 12.11 -6.04
N ALA A 104 7.07 12.18 -4.80
CA ALA A 104 7.87 12.67 -3.69
C ALA A 104 9.11 11.78 -3.45
N PHE A 105 8.92 10.47 -3.50
CA PHE A 105 10.01 9.52 -3.32
C PHE A 105 11.05 9.60 -4.43
N LEU A 106 10.63 9.59 -5.70
CA LEU A 106 11.53 9.70 -6.83
C LEU A 106 12.28 11.03 -6.85
N ASN A 107 11.63 12.14 -6.45
CA ASN A 107 12.32 13.42 -6.25
C ASN A 107 13.38 13.33 -5.14
N PHE A 108 13.07 12.68 -4.02
CA PHE A 108 14.05 12.43 -2.96
C PHE A 108 15.25 11.61 -3.48
N LEU A 109 15.00 10.52 -4.21
CA LEU A 109 16.04 9.69 -4.81
C LEU A 109 16.90 10.47 -5.82
N MET A 110 16.26 11.30 -6.65
CA MET A 110 16.96 12.19 -7.58
C MET A 110 17.94 13.11 -6.83
N ARG A 111 17.52 13.71 -5.72
CA ARG A 111 18.36 14.62 -4.92
C ARG A 111 19.55 13.94 -4.26
N ILE A 112 19.39 12.71 -3.76
CA ILE A 112 20.51 11.97 -3.17
C ILE A 112 21.46 11.44 -4.25
N SER A 113 20.94 11.05 -5.42
CA SER A 113 21.77 10.59 -6.53
C SER A 113 22.63 11.71 -7.10
N LEU A 114 22.05 12.90 -7.33
CA LEU A 114 22.77 14.09 -7.79
C LEU A 114 23.85 14.57 -6.80
N ARG A 115 23.82 14.10 -5.55
CA ARG A 115 24.88 14.31 -4.54
C ARG A 115 25.95 13.21 -4.53
N GLY A 116 25.91 12.30 -5.50
CA GLY A 116 26.90 11.24 -5.71
C GLY A 116 26.53 9.87 -5.13
N MET A 117 25.34 9.70 -4.54
CA MET A 117 24.92 8.39 -4.03
C MET A 117 24.52 7.47 -5.19
N LYS A 118 25.27 6.38 -5.39
CA LYS A 118 24.91 5.36 -6.39
C LYS A 118 23.68 4.59 -5.93
N LEU A 119 22.71 4.43 -6.81
CA LEU A 119 21.42 3.81 -6.49
C LEU A 119 21.31 2.43 -7.15
N ARG A 120 20.65 1.50 -6.47
CA ARG A 120 20.18 0.23 -7.05
C ARG A 120 18.69 0.07 -6.79
N PHE A 121 17.89 0.07 -7.83
CA PHE A 121 16.46 -0.19 -7.76
C PHE A 121 16.21 -1.71 -7.68
N ILE A 122 15.50 -2.12 -6.63
CA ILE A 122 15.10 -3.51 -6.38
C ILE A 122 13.57 -3.54 -6.44
N LEU A 123 13.04 -4.11 -7.52
CA LEU A 123 11.62 -4.16 -7.80
C LEU A 123 11.02 -5.49 -7.31
N LEU A 124 9.89 -5.44 -6.61
CA LEU A 124 9.40 -6.56 -5.79
C LEU A 124 8.05 -7.14 -6.21
N GLU A 125 7.24 -6.45 -7.00
CA GLU A 125 5.84 -6.86 -7.23
C GLU A 125 5.50 -7.04 -8.72
N GLU A 126 6.28 -6.46 -9.64
CA GLU A 126 6.00 -6.56 -11.07
C GLU A 126 6.90 -7.57 -11.80
N THR A 127 6.40 -8.81 -11.93
CA THR A 127 7.16 -9.91 -12.56
C THR A 127 7.44 -9.75 -14.06
N SER A 128 6.66 -8.91 -14.75
CA SER A 128 6.82 -8.61 -16.18
C SER A 128 7.84 -7.51 -16.46
N PHE A 129 8.27 -6.74 -15.45
CA PHE A 129 9.14 -5.58 -15.64
C PHE A 129 10.58 -6.02 -15.99
N LYS A 130 11.07 -5.59 -17.16
CA LYS A 130 12.35 -6.01 -17.73
C LYS A 130 13.40 -4.91 -17.63
N PRO A 131 14.70 -5.26 -17.81
CA PRO A 131 15.76 -4.26 -17.90
C PRO A 131 15.49 -3.16 -18.95
N ALA A 132 14.90 -3.50 -20.10
CA ALA A 132 14.55 -2.51 -21.12
C ALA A 132 13.48 -1.49 -20.66
N ASP A 133 12.56 -1.92 -19.79
CA ASP A 133 11.57 -1.02 -19.18
C ASP A 133 12.26 -0.06 -18.20
N PHE A 134 13.24 -0.57 -17.44
CA PHE A 134 14.09 0.26 -16.58
C PHE A 134 14.94 1.25 -17.38
N ASP A 135 15.50 0.83 -18.52
CA ASP A 135 16.27 1.70 -19.42
C ASP A 135 15.40 2.86 -19.93
N THR A 136 14.16 2.57 -20.30
CA THR A 136 13.18 3.59 -20.69
C THR A 136 12.83 4.51 -19.53
N PHE A 137 12.68 3.96 -18.32
CA PHE A 137 12.43 4.74 -17.11
C PHE A 137 13.59 5.70 -16.79
N ARG A 138 14.84 5.24 -16.79
CA ARG A 138 16.00 6.08 -16.42
C ARG A 138 16.33 7.13 -17.47
N ALA A 139 16.04 6.87 -18.75
CA ALA A 139 16.22 7.83 -19.85
C ALA A 139 15.17 8.95 -19.89
N ASP A 140 14.17 8.92 -19.00
CA ASP A 140 13.14 9.96 -18.94
C ASP A 140 13.75 11.32 -18.55
N LYS A 141 13.38 12.36 -19.28
CA LYS A 141 13.83 13.74 -19.06
C LYS A 141 13.44 14.27 -17.67
N LEU A 142 12.40 13.69 -17.05
CA LEU A 142 11.99 14.02 -15.69
C LEU A 142 13.11 13.84 -14.65
N TRP A 143 14.02 12.88 -14.86
CA TRP A 143 15.05 12.55 -13.88
C TRP A 143 16.38 13.31 -14.07
N GLN A 144 16.52 14.11 -15.14
CA GLN A 144 17.70 14.96 -15.43
C GLN A 144 19.06 14.26 -15.17
N GLY A 145 19.23 13.04 -15.69
CA GLY A 145 20.48 12.28 -15.56
C GLY A 145 20.72 11.66 -14.18
N ALA A 146 19.83 11.88 -13.20
CA ALA A 146 20.03 11.38 -11.84
C ALA A 146 20.01 9.86 -11.74
N PHE A 147 19.41 9.15 -12.69
CA PHE A 147 19.33 7.69 -12.68
C PHE A 147 20.18 7.04 -13.78
N ASP A 148 21.07 7.79 -14.45
CA ASP A 148 21.87 7.28 -15.57
C ASP A 148 22.75 6.09 -15.15
N ASP A 149 23.38 6.21 -13.97
CA ASP A 149 24.23 5.19 -13.37
C ASP A 149 23.49 4.26 -12.38
N ALA A 150 22.15 4.31 -12.35
CA ALA A 150 21.39 3.49 -11.43
C ALA A 150 21.40 2.02 -11.86
N GLU A 151 21.65 1.12 -10.91
CA GLU A 151 21.51 -0.31 -11.11
C GLU A 151 20.05 -0.73 -10.98
N PHE A 152 19.68 -1.84 -11.61
CA PHE A 152 18.34 -2.41 -11.53
C PHE A 152 18.37 -3.92 -11.32
N VAL A 153 17.50 -4.40 -10.43
CA VAL A 153 17.24 -5.82 -10.21
C VAL A 153 15.73 -6.02 -10.05
N ASN A 154 15.14 -6.88 -10.88
CA ASN A 154 13.81 -7.40 -10.63
C ASN A 154 13.91 -8.61 -9.70
N ALA A 155 13.44 -8.47 -8.46
CA ALA A 155 13.45 -9.50 -7.43
C ALA A 155 12.05 -10.05 -7.11
N SER A 156 11.03 -9.69 -7.89
CA SER A 156 9.63 -10.10 -7.65
C SER A 156 9.40 -11.62 -7.64
N LYS A 157 10.24 -12.38 -8.36
CA LYS A 157 10.19 -13.85 -8.39
C LYS A 157 11.03 -14.53 -7.30
N ARG A 158 11.82 -13.77 -6.53
CA ARG A 158 12.72 -14.30 -5.47
C ARG A 158 13.73 -15.35 -5.96
N ASP A 159 14.10 -15.29 -7.23
CA ASP A 159 15.02 -16.20 -7.94
C ASP A 159 16.40 -15.59 -8.21
N VAL A 160 16.62 -14.34 -7.78
CA VAL A 160 17.88 -13.62 -7.90
C VAL A 160 18.66 -13.61 -6.58
N PHE A 161 19.99 -13.48 -6.69
CA PHE A 161 20.87 -13.21 -5.55
C PHE A 161 21.32 -11.76 -5.56
N LEU A 162 21.11 -11.05 -4.45
CA LEU A 162 21.60 -9.70 -4.27
C LEU A 162 23.04 -9.72 -3.75
N SER A 163 23.99 -9.17 -4.51
CA SER A 163 25.33 -8.90 -3.99
C SER A 163 25.32 -7.62 -3.16
N LEU A 164 25.63 -7.71 -1.88
CA LEU A 164 25.61 -6.60 -0.92
C LEU A 164 27.02 -6.17 -0.55
N ASN A 165 27.26 -4.86 -0.54
CA ASN A 165 28.46 -4.30 0.08
C ASN A 165 28.19 -4.04 1.59
N PRO A 166 29.13 -4.28 2.52
CA PRO A 166 28.96 -3.92 3.94
C PRO A 166 28.60 -2.44 4.23
N SER A 167 28.92 -1.54 3.30
CA SER A 167 28.62 -0.11 3.36
C SER A 167 27.32 0.29 2.65
N ASP A 168 26.55 -0.68 2.14
CA ASP A 168 25.27 -0.43 1.49
C ASP A 168 24.27 0.23 2.45
N VAL A 169 23.39 1.05 1.86
CA VAL A 169 22.24 1.66 2.53
C VAL A 169 20.97 0.98 2.02
N PHE A 170 19.92 0.92 2.84
CA PHE A 170 18.64 0.29 2.50
C PHE A 170 17.52 1.33 2.66
N ILE A 171 16.80 1.60 1.57
CA ILE A 171 15.69 2.56 1.53
C ILE A 171 14.46 1.82 1.06
N SER A 172 13.38 1.85 1.84
CA SER A 172 12.11 1.20 1.51
C SER A 172 11.01 2.23 1.28
N TYR A 173 10.17 1.96 0.29
CA TYR A 173 9.02 2.79 -0.06
C TYR A 173 7.73 2.43 0.69
N SER A 174 7.51 1.16 1.04
CA SER A 174 6.27 0.70 1.67
C SER A 174 6.50 -0.22 2.87
N THR A 175 5.45 -0.52 3.63
CA THR A 175 5.50 -1.49 4.74
C THR A 175 6.00 -2.85 4.27
N TRP A 176 5.51 -3.32 3.12
CA TRP A 176 5.95 -4.57 2.53
C TRP A 176 7.40 -4.54 2.08
N THR A 177 7.82 -3.48 1.39
CA THR A 177 9.23 -3.38 0.96
C THR A 177 10.19 -3.17 2.13
N THR A 178 9.70 -2.65 3.26
CA THR A 178 10.44 -2.57 4.52
C THR A 178 10.67 -3.95 5.13
N LEU A 179 9.64 -4.81 5.12
CA LEU A 179 9.79 -6.19 5.59
C LEU A 179 10.77 -6.99 4.73
N ASP A 180 10.87 -6.67 3.45
CA ASP A 180 11.87 -7.25 2.54
C ASP A 180 13.30 -6.72 2.79
N ALA A 181 13.44 -5.42 3.02
CA ALA A 181 14.73 -4.76 3.24
C ALA A 181 15.32 -5.07 4.62
N ALA A 182 14.48 -5.25 5.64
CA ALA A 182 14.88 -5.33 7.04
C ALA A 182 15.88 -6.47 7.35
N PRO A 183 15.65 -7.73 6.88
CA PRO A 183 16.59 -8.82 7.16
C PRO A 183 17.97 -8.59 6.52
N LEU A 184 18.01 -7.94 5.35
CA LEU A 184 19.26 -7.59 4.66
C LEU A 184 20.01 -6.50 5.42
N ALA A 185 19.31 -5.46 5.87
CA ALA A 185 19.88 -4.37 6.65
C ALA A 185 20.41 -4.88 8.02
N GLU A 186 19.63 -5.72 8.70
CA GLU A 186 20.03 -6.35 9.96
C GLU A 186 21.31 -7.17 9.81
N ARG A 187 21.44 -7.94 8.72
CA ARG A 187 22.66 -8.70 8.44
C ARG A 187 23.89 -7.80 8.37
N LEU A 188 23.75 -6.60 7.83
CA LEU A 188 24.83 -5.61 7.74
C LEU A 188 24.91 -4.70 8.97
N LYS A 189 24.13 -4.98 10.03
CA LYS A 189 24.02 -4.16 11.24
C LYS A 189 23.64 -2.70 10.93
N LYS A 190 22.78 -2.51 9.94
CA LYS A 190 22.22 -1.22 9.51
C LYS A 190 20.73 -1.15 9.84
N LYS A 191 20.20 0.07 9.88
CA LYS A 191 18.76 0.32 9.91
C LYS A 191 18.27 0.57 8.49
N VAL A 192 17.02 0.22 8.22
CA VAL A 192 16.33 0.63 6.99
C VAL A 192 15.93 2.11 7.11
N ILE A 193 16.07 2.87 6.03
CA ILE A 193 15.46 4.20 5.88
C ILE A 193 14.07 3.97 5.29
N PHE A 194 13.03 4.13 6.11
CA PHE A 194 11.66 3.85 5.72
C PHE A 194 10.95 5.14 5.32
N PHE A 195 10.58 5.25 4.04
CA PHE A 195 9.89 6.40 3.46
C PHE A 195 8.37 6.27 3.61
N ILE A 196 7.81 6.77 4.71
CA ILE A 196 6.43 6.55 5.15
C ILE A 196 5.51 7.63 4.55
N GLN A 197 4.64 7.23 3.60
CA GLN A 197 3.69 8.12 2.92
C GLN A 197 2.30 8.12 3.54
N GLU A 198 1.89 6.98 4.09
CA GLU A 198 0.62 6.80 4.77
C GLU A 198 0.78 5.81 5.94
N TYR A 199 -0.27 5.71 6.77
CA TYR A 199 -0.42 4.57 7.67
C TYR A 199 -1.04 3.39 6.90
N GLU A 200 -0.19 2.69 6.14
CA GLU A 200 -0.56 1.62 5.21
C GLU A 200 -1.40 0.47 5.77
N PRO A 201 -1.36 0.11 7.08
CA PRO A 201 -2.27 -0.91 7.61
C PRO A 201 -3.74 -0.56 7.39
N SER A 202 -4.05 0.73 7.24
CA SER A 202 -5.41 1.21 6.94
C SER A 202 -5.90 0.85 5.54
N PHE A 203 -5.03 0.37 4.65
CA PHE A 203 -5.42 -0.11 3.31
C PHE A 203 -6.04 -1.51 3.34
N HIS A 204 -5.97 -2.18 4.50
CA HIS A 204 -6.45 -3.52 4.72
C HIS A 204 -7.57 -3.54 5.76
N CYS A 205 -8.49 -4.49 5.61
CA CYS A 205 -9.37 -4.87 6.72
C CYS A 205 -8.51 -5.44 7.86
N TYR A 206 -9.06 -5.59 9.07
CA TYR A 206 -8.34 -6.20 10.21
C TYR A 206 -8.07 -7.70 10.00
N ASP A 207 -7.24 -8.01 9.02
CA ASP A 207 -6.84 -9.33 8.55
C ASP A 207 -5.32 -9.52 8.72
N SER A 208 -4.80 -10.64 8.21
CA SER A 208 -3.37 -10.94 8.26
C SER A 208 -2.51 -9.89 7.55
N PHE A 209 -3.01 -9.23 6.50
CA PHE A 209 -2.25 -8.20 5.77
C PHE A 209 -2.15 -6.92 6.59
N HIS A 210 -3.22 -6.53 7.29
CA HIS A 210 -3.14 -5.45 8.27
C HIS A 210 -2.10 -5.74 9.34
N PHE A 211 -2.10 -6.96 9.90
CA PHE A 211 -1.10 -7.36 10.90
C PHE A 211 0.33 -7.28 10.34
N MET A 212 0.56 -7.82 9.14
CA MET A 212 1.87 -7.82 8.49
C MET A 212 2.34 -6.39 8.19
N SER A 213 1.50 -5.57 7.55
CA SER A 213 1.79 -4.17 7.28
C SER A 213 2.12 -3.40 8.57
N ASN A 214 1.34 -3.60 9.64
CA ASN A 214 1.56 -2.93 10.93
C ASN A 214 2.86 -3.40 11.60
N SER A 215 3.25 -4.67 11.41
CA SER A 215 4.50 -5.21 11.94
C SER A 215 5.75 -4.55 11.35
N ALA A 216 5.67 -4.02 10.13
CA ALA A 216 6.78 -3.32 9.48
C ALA A 216 7.28 -2.13 10.31
N TYR A 217 6.40 -1.43 11.02
CA TYR A 217 6.80 -0.33 11.89
C TYR A 217 7.56 -0.79 13.14
N SER A 218 7.49 -2.07 13.52
CA SER A 218 8.25 -2.59 14.65
C SER A 218 9.71 -2.88 14.32
N VAL A 219 10.07 -2.93 13.04
CA VAL A 219 11.45 -3.10 12.57
C VAL A 219 12.32 -1.91 13.01
N PRO A 220 13.60 -2.09 13.40
CA PRO A 220 14.52 -0.95 13.59
C PRO A 220 14.73 -0.15 12.29
N HIS A 221 14.23 1.08 12.25
CA HIS A 221 14.32 1.95 11.07
C HIS A 221 14.62 3.42 11.45
N VAL A 222 15.01 4.20 10.43
CA VAL A 222 14.95 5.66 10.42
C VAL A 222 13.74 6.05 9.56
N ALA A 223 12.83 6.84 10.10
CA ALA A 223 11.59 7.19 9.40
C ALA A 223 11.73 8.49 8.58
N ILE A 224 11.20 8.53 7.36
CA ILE A 224 10.99 9.76 6.60
C ILE A 224 9.48 9.91 6.38
N PHE A 225 8.84 10.82 7.10
CA PHE A 225 7.40 11.01 7.06
C PHE A 225 6.95 12.04 6.02
N ASN A 226 5.92 11.67 5.27
CA ASN A 226 5.09 12.57 4.48
C ASN A 226 3.65 12.51 5.02
N SER A 227 3.15 13.43 5.84
CA SER A 227 3.66 14.75 6.20
C SER A 227 3.84 14.92 7.71
N ARG A 228 3.96 16.17 8.21
CA ARG A 228 3.91 16.44 9.66
C ARG A 228 2.67 15.89 10.32
N ALA A 229 1.51 15.99 9.66
CA ALA A 229 0.27 15.42 10.18
C ALA A 229 0.38 13.88 10.36
N LEU A 230 1.05 13.20 9.44
CA LEU A 230 1.29 11.77 9.54
C LEU A 230 2.28 11.45 10.67
N LYS A 231 3.38 12.18 10.76
CA LYS A 231 4.34 12.07 11.87
C LYS A 231 3.63 12.24 13.22
N ASP A 232 2.80 13.28 13.35
CA ASP A 232 2.10 13.59 14.61
C ASP A 232 1.10 12.48 14.96
N TYR A 233 0.42 11.89 13.97
CA TYR A 233 -0.40 10.70 14.16
C TYR A 233 0.42 9.53 14.72
N PHE A 234 1.60 9.25 14.14
CA PHE A 234 2.48 8.17 14.63
C PHE A 234 2.98 8.44 16.06
N GLU A 235 3.32 9.69 16.37
CA GLU A 235 3.80 10.10 17.69
C GLU A 235 2.72 9.95 18.76
N VAL A 236 1.52 10.49 18.53
CA VAL A 236 0.39 10.40 19.47
C VAL A 236 0.02 8.94 19.76
N ASN A 237 0.05 8.08 18.73
CA ASN A 237 -0.30 6.67 18.86
C ASN A 237 0.89 5.79 19.25
N ARG A 238 2.09 6.36 19.47
CA ARG A 238 3.33 5.64 19.81
C ARG A 238 3.69 4.54 18.81
N ILE A 239 3.49 4.80 17.51
CA ILE A 239 3.76 3.86 16.42
C ILE A 239 5.20 4.02 15.93
N GLY A 240 5.82 2.90 15.55
CA GLY A 240 7.10 2.90 14.86
C GLY A 240 8.25 3.44 15.71
N VAL A 241 8.99 4.40 15.16
CA VAL A 241 10.10 5.06 15.88
C VAL A 241 9.69 5.68 17.21
N PHE A 242 8.42 6.10 17.36
CA PHE A 242 7.90 6.72 18.58
C PHE A 242 7.51 5.71 19.68
N ALA A 243 7.56 4.41 19.40
CA ALA A 243 7.45 3.38 20.42
C ALA A 243 8.71 3.29 21.32
N ARG A 244 9.81 3.96 20.95
CA ARG A 244 11.14 3.83 21.54
C ARG A 244 11.66 5.18 22.07
N PRO A 245 12.60 5.20 23.04
CA PRO A 245 13.04 6.42 23.73
C PRO A 245 13.95 7.39 22.93
N ASP A 246 14.25 7.12 21.64
CA ASP A 246 15.04 8.01 20.78
C ASP A 246 14.57 7.85 19.31
N PRO A 247 13.49 8.54 18.91
CA PRO A 247 12.93 8.39 17.58
C PRO A 247 13.84 9.04 16.54
N GLN A 248 14.33 8.25 15.58
CA GLN A 248 15.13 8.75 14.45
C GLN A 248 14.21 8.99 13.25
N PHE A 249 13.92 10.26 12.95
CA PHE A 249 13.03 10.61 11.85
C PHE A 249 13.38 11.93 11.17
N VAL A 250 12.87 12.07 9.95
CA VAL A 250 12.79 13.32 9.19
C VAL A 250 11.34 13.48 8.71
N THR A 251 10.92 14.72 8.49
CA THR A 251 9.58 15.02 7.97
C THR A 251 9.70 15.99 6.81
N PHE A 252 8.87 15.79 5.79
CA PHE A 252 8.70 16.75 4.70
C PHE A 252 7.21 16.92 4.38
N GLU A 253 6.85 17.92 3.59
CA GLU A 253 5.47 18.18 3.19
C GLU A 253 5.23 17.70 1.76
N HIS A 254 4.01 17.22 1.51
CA HIS A 254 3.62 16.64 0.23
C HIS A 254 3.80 17.64 -0.93
N ALA A 255 4.11 17.16 -2.13
CA ALA A 255 4.28 17.99 -3.32
C ALA A 255 2.95 18.57 -3.90
N ILE A 256 1.80 18.23 -3.31
CA ILE A 256 0.50 18.79 -3.70
C ILE A 256 0.36 20.14 -3.00
N LEU A 257 0.68 21.20 -3.75
CA LEU A 257 0.41 22.59 -3.37
C LEU A 257 -1.11 22.83 -3.31
N SER A 258 -1.70 22.63 -2.14
CA SER A 258 -2.74 23.50 -1.59
C SER A 258 -2.94 23.15 -0.12
N PRO A 259 -3.02 24.12 0.80
CA PRO A 259 -3.50 23.83 2.14
C PRO A 259 -4.91 23.22 1.99
N LEU A 260 -5.10 22.02 2.54
CA LEU A 260 -6.45 21.49 2.77
C LEU A 260 -7.25 22.64 3.40
N PRO A 261 -8.44 22.99 2.88
CA PRO A 261 -9.23 24.05 3.48
C PRO A 261 -9.40 23.70 4.95
N ARG A 262 -8.92 24.60 5.82
CA ARG A 262 -9.19 24.49 7.26
C ARG A 262 -10.69 24.29 7.38
N ARG A 263 -11.13 23.27 8.13
CA ARG A 263 -12.55 23.15 8.49
C ARG A 263 -12.95 24.44 9.20
N VAL A 264 -13.55 25.36 8.47
CA VAL A 264 -14.22 26.53 9.04
C VAL A 264 -15.56 26.03 9.53
N GLY A 265 -15.70 25.92 10.84
CA GLY A 265 -16.98 25.85 11.56
C GLY A 265 -17.85 24.62 11.32
N LYS A 266 -17.80 23.67 12.25
CA LYS A 266 -19.01 23.29 13.00
C LYS A 266 -18.61 23.19 14.45
N GLU A 267 -19.33 23.92 15.30
CA GLU A 267 -19.18 23.89 16.75
C GLU A 267 -19.07 22.45 17.25
N PRO A 268 -18.30 22.18 18.32
CA PRO A 268 -18.30 20.87 18.94
C PRO A 268 -19.74 20.50 19.29
N TYR A 269 -20.16 19.31 18.84
CA TYR A 269 -21.45 18.72 19.13
C TYR A 269 -21.74 18.84 20.63
N ARG A 270 -22.56 19.83 21.01
CA ARG A 270 -23.10 19.95 22.36
C ARG A 270 -23.96 18.71 22.58
N ARG A 271 -23.49 17.79 23.43
CA ARG A 271 -24.37 16.80 24.05
C ARG A 271 -25.51 17.57 24.70
N SER A 272 -26.72 17.45 24.15
CA SER A 272 -27.92 17.91 24.82
C SER A 272 -28.08 17.07 26.08
N SER A 273 -27.66 17.63 27.21
CA SER A 273 -28.06 17.17 28.53
C SER A 273 -29.55 17.42 28.66
N SER A 274 -30.39 16.48 28.22
CA SER A 274 -31.77 16.45 28.67
C SER A 274 -31.76 15.96 30.12
N THR A 275 -31.69 16.92 31.03
CA THR A 275 -32.10 16.74 32.42
C THR A 275 -33.56 16.30 32.43
N ARG A 276 -33.80 14.99 32.50
CA ARG A 276 -35.12 14.47 32.90
C ARG A 276 -35.31 14.81 34.38
N ASP A 277 -36.08 15.87 34.58
CA ASP A 277 -36.59 16.35 35.86
C ASP A 277 -37.27 15.19 36.61
N ARG A 278 -36.68 14.82 37.75
CA ARG A 278 -37.29 13.89 38.71
C ARG A 278 -38.30 14.67 39.54
N ARG A 279 -39.58 14.58 39.20
CA ARG A 279 -40.67 14.89 40.14
C ARG A 279 -41.48 13.64 40.44
N ARG A 280 -41.40 13.24 41.71
CA ARG A 280 -42.17 12.18 42.39
C ARG A 280 -43.58 12.67 42.70
N THR A 281 -44.59 11.80 42.53
CA THR A 281 -45.74 11.59 43.44
C THR A 281 -46.52 10.31 43.04
N PRO A 282 -47.32 9.66 43.91
CA PRO A 282 -46.97 8.33 44.45
C PRO A 282 -48.00 7.20 44.27
N CYS A 283 -47.49 5.97 44.46
CA CYS A 283 -48.06 4.72 45.00
C CYS A 283 -49.47 4.23 44.60
N GLY A 284 -49.54 2.98 44.13
CA GLY A 284 -50.77 2.19 44.05
C GLY A 284 -50.51 0.69 43.86
N THR A 285 -50.54 -0.02 44.99
CA THR A 285 -50.83 -1.46 45.19
C THR A 285 -49.85 -2.56 44.72
N CYS A 286 -49.47 -3.31 45.75
CA CYS A 286 -48.80 -4.60 45.84
C CYS A 286 -49.67 -5.76 45.29
N SER A 287 -49.05 -6.75 44.63
CA SER A 287 -49.45 -8.15 44.80
C SER A 287 -48.27 -9.09 44.55
N ARG A 288 -47.95 -9.87 45.58
CA ARG A 288 -46.95 -10.94 45.62
C ARG A 288 -47.42 -12.15 44.80
N SER A 289 -46.47 -12.90 44.22
CA SER A 289 -46.40 -14.36 44.41
C SER A 289 -45.03 -14.90 43.99
N ALA A 290 -44.42 -15.65 44.90
CA ALA A 290 -43.10 -16.23 44.81
C ALA A 290 -43.09 -17.53 43.99
N SER A 291 -41.94 -17.85 43.40
CA SER A 291 -41.46 -19.23 43.26
C SER A 291 -39.94 -19.24 43.35
N SER A 292 -39.42 -20.37 43.82
CA SER A 292 -38.24 -20.48 44.67
C SER A 292 -37.15 -21.37 44.05
N ARG A 293 -35.92 -21.23 44.60
CA ARG A 293 -34.75 -22.17 44.58
C ARG A 293 -33.91 -22.12 43.30
N SER A 294 -32.57 -22.17 43.32
CA SER A 294 -31.53 -22.22 44.37
C SER A 294 -30.18 -22.21 43.60
N GLU A 295 -29.23 -21.37 44.02
CA GLU A 295 -27.84 -21.41 43.56
C GLU A 295 -27.06 -22.57 44.22
N PRO A 296 -25.95 -23.02 43.61
CA PRO A 296 -24.82 -23.53 44.38
C PRO A 296 -23.55 -22.66 44.21
N VAL A 297 -22.97 -22.38 45.37
CA VAL A 297 -21.72 -21.66 45.69
C VAL A 297 -20.47 -22.43 45.22
N PRO A 298 -19.32 -21.75 44.95
CA PRO A 298 -18.07 -22.40 44.55
C PRO A 298 -17.22 -22.85 45.75
N ALA A 299 -16.52 -23.98 45.61
CA ALA A 299 -15.36 -24.37 46.41
C ALA A 299 -14.12 -24.19 45.53
N GLY A 300 -12.98 -23.63 45.93
CA GLY A 300 -12.36 -23.63 47.25
C GLY A 300 -10.96 -24.20 47.06
N ALA A 301 -9.94 -23.37 47.27
CA ALA A 301 -8.53 -23.67 47.04
C ALA A 301 -7.99 -24.79 47.93
N SER A 302 -7.03 -25.55 47.40
CA SER A 302 -5.93 -26.22 48.11
C SER A 302 -4.82 -26.47 47.10
#